data_AF-A0A0Q6M8F3-F1
#
_entry.id   AF-A0A0Q6M8F3-F1
#
_cell.length_a   1.000
_cell.length_b   1.000
_cell.length_c   1.000
_cell.angle_alpha   90.00
_cell.angle_beta   90.00
_cell.angle_gamma   90.00
#
_symmetry.space_group_name_H-M   'P 1'
#
loop_
_entity.id
_entity.type
_entity.pdbx_description
1 polymer ?
#
loop_
_entity_poly.entity_id
_entity_poly.type
_entity_poly.pdbx_seq_one_letter_code
_entity_poly.pdbx_strand_id
1 'polypeptide(L)'
;MALALISLSTPPVSSHDAPKGWTYPFACCSGYDCREVPKKAISERPQGYVIEGTGEVVTYQDARIHDSPDGQYHWCSVAGADDSRTICLFVPPRSY
;
A
#
# COMPACT_ATOMS: atom_id res chain seq x y z
N MET A 1 17.11 40.85 17.58
CA MET A 1 16.70 39.46 17.29
C MET A 1 15.81 39.49 16.06
N ALA A 2 16.32 39.08 14.90
CA ALA A 2 15.51 38.96 13.69
C ALA A 2 14.99 37.51 13.61
N LEU A 3 13.67 37.34 13.63
CA LEU A 3 13.04 36.04 13.37
C LEU A 3 13.01 35.82 11.85
N ALA A 4 13.76 34.83 11.37
CA ALA A 4 13.67 34.36 10.00
C ALA A 4 12.41 33.48 9.85
N LEU A 5 11.49 33.90 8.98
CA LEU A 5 10.32 33.13 8.59
C LEU A 5 10.76 32.05 7.60
N ILE A 6 10.73 30.79 8.04
CA ILE A 6 11.01 29.63 7.18
C ILE A 6 9.71 29.29 6.46
N SER A 7 9.63 29.54 5.15
CA SER A 7 8.50 29.11 4.33
C SER A 7 8.52 27.60 4.15
N LEU A 8 7.61 26.87 4.81
CA LEU A 8 7.40 25.45 4.56
C LEU A 8 6.61 25.26 3.26
N SER A 9 7.29 24.91 2.18
CA SER A 9 6.64 24.45 0.94
C SER A 9 6.30 22.97 1.06
N THR A 10 5.03 22.64 1.28
CA THR A 10 4.55 21.25 1.25
C THR A 10 4.63 20.76 -0.20
N PRO A 11 5.28 19.62 -0.51
CA PRO A 11 5.25 19.06 -1.85
C PRO A 11 3.78 18.72 -2.23
N PRO A 12 3.42 18.85 -3.52
CA PRO A 12 2.09 18.42 -3.97
C PRO A 12 1.91 16.93 -3.69
N VAL A 13 0.81 16.55 -3.04
CA VAL A 13 0.43 15.15 -2.83
C VAL A 13 -0.49 14.72 -3.96
N SER A 14 -0.07 13.69 -4.69
CA SER A 14 -0.89 13.01 -5.68
C SER A 14 -1.70 11.90 -5.02
N SER A 15 -2.88 11.63 -5.58
CA SER A 15 -3.75 10.52 -5.17
C SER A 15 -3.09 9.13 -5.30
N HIS A 16 -1.99 9.05 -6.05
CA HIS A 16 -1.19 7.84 -6.22
C HIS A 16 0.05 7.79 -5.31
N ASP A 17 0.34 8.83 -4.54
CA ASP A 17 1.53 8.85 -3.71
C ASP A 17 1.34 7.97 -2.48
N ALA A 18 2.21 6.99 -2.34
CA ALA A 18 2.38 6.22 -1.12
C ALA A 18 3.04 7.10 -0.04
N PRO A 19 2.76 6.85 1.25
CA PRO A 19 3.21 7.71 2.35
C PRO A 19 4.72 7.97 2.41
N LYS A 20 5.54 7.04 1.90
CA LYS A 20 7.00 7.12 1.92
C LYS A 20 7.62 7.60 0.59
N GLY A 21 6.85 8.26 -0.26
CA GLY A 21 7.39 9.01 -1.41
C GLY A 21 7.64 8.18 -2.67
N TRP A 22 6.89 7.09 -2.86
CA TRP A 22 6.81 6.35 -4.12
C TRP A 22 5.36 6.33 -4.62
N THR A 23 5.11 5.87 -5.84
CA THR A 23 3.78 6.00 -6.48
C THR A 23 3.16 4.64 -6.78
N TYR A 24 1.90 4.44 -6.40
CA TYR A 24 1.14 3.25 -6.79
C TYR A 24 0.89 3.24 -8.30
N PRO A 25 1.12 2.11 -9.00
CA PRO A 25 0.79 1.98 -10.41
C PRO A 25 -0.69 2.28 -10.68
N PHE A 26 -0.99 2.94 -11.81
CA PHE A 26 -2.37 3.19 -12.26
C PHE A 26 -3.20 1.92 -12.45
N ALA A 27 -2.55 0.78 -12.71
CA ALA A 27 -3.23 -0.52 -12.78
C ALA A 27 -3.77 -0.99 -11.40
N CYS A 28 -3.21 -0.46 -10.31
CA CYS A 28 -3.55 -0.83 -8.94
C CYS A 28 -4.39 0.21 -8.20
N CYS A 29 -4.23 1.49 -8.55
CA CYS A 29 -4.90 2.60 -7.88
C CYS A 29 -5.62 3.48 -8.90
N SER A 30 -6.88 3.82 -8.63
CA SER A 30 -7.63 4.88 -9.33
C SER A 30 -7.64 6.21 -8.56
N GLY A 31 -6.74 6.36 -7.58
CA GLY A 31 -6.56 7.56 -6.77
C GLY A 31 -7.06 7.44 -5.32
N TYR A 32 -7.76 6.37 -4.96
CA TYR A 32 -8.24 6.18 -3.58
C TYR A 32 -8.36 4.71 -3.15
N ASP A 33 -7.90 3.78 -3.99
CA ASP A 33 -7.99 2.34 -3.70
C ASP A 33 -6.90 1.86 -2.72
N CYS A 34 -5.72 2.48 -2.77
CA CYS A 34 -4.51 2.00 -2.13
C CYS A 34 -4.17 2.74 -0.84
N ARG A 35 -3.78 1.98 0.18
CA ARG A 35 -3.31 2.51 1.47
C ARG A 35 -2.21 1.63 2.06
N GLU A 36 -1.33 2.23 2.86
CA GLU A 36 -0.47 1.47 3.76
C GLU A 36 -1.35 0.78 4.81
N VAL A 37 -1.08 -0.48 5.10
CA VAL A 37 -1.79 -1.24 6.13
C VAL A 37 -0.81 -1.76 7.18
N PRO A 38 -1.24 -1.88 8.46
CA PRO A 38 -0.36 -2.44 9.47
C PRO A 38 -0.10 -3.92 9.18
N LYS A 39 1.08 -4.43 9.57
CA LYS A 39 1.45 -5.85 9.38
C LYS A 39 0.38 -6.84 9.85
N LYS A 40 -0.38 -6.51 10.91
CA LYS A 40 -1.47 -7.36 11.42
C LYS A 40 -2.68 -7.50 10.49
N ALA A 41 -2.80 -6.67 9.45
CA ALA A 41 -3.87 -6.77 8.47
C ALA A 41 -3.60 -7.87 7.43
N ILE A 42 -2.35 -8.32 7.32
CA ILE A 42 -1.89 -9.29 6.33
C ILE A 42 -1.17 -10.43 7.05
N SER A 43 -1.77 -11.62 7.07
CA SER A 43 -1.08 -12.83 7.55
C SER A 43 -0.46 -13.58 6.40
N GLU A 44 0.83 -13.83 6.49
CA GLU A 44 1.50 -14.75 5.59
C GLU A 44 1.28 -16.20 6.05
N ARG A 45 0.83 -17.06 5.14
CA ARG A 45 0.49 -18.47 5.38
C ARG A 45 1.07 -19.36 4.27
N PRO A 46 1.10 -20.69 4.44
CA PRO A 46 1.60 -21.58 3.39
C PRO A 46 0.90 -21.43 2.03
N GLN A 47 -0.38 -21.06 2.04
CA GLN A 47 -1.18 -20.86 0.82
C GLN A 47 -1.02 -19.48 0.16
N GLY A 48 -0.39 -18.51 0.83
CA GLY A 48 -0.29 -17.12 0.35
C GLY A 48 -0.49 -16.09 1.47
N TYR A 49 -0.85 -14.88 1.06
CA TYR A 49 -1.18 -13.79 1.98
C TYR A 49 -2.69 -13.77 2.25
N VAL A 50 -3.06 -13.71 3.52
CA VAL A 50 -4.45 -13.62 3.96
C VAL A 50 -4.74 -12.18 4.36
N ILE A 51 -5.75 -11.59 3.74
CA ILE A 51 -6.30 -10.30 4.16
C ILE A 51 -7.19 -10.55 5.37
N GLU A 52 -6.77 -10.15 6.56
CA GLU A 52 -7.46 -10.49 7.82
C GLU A 52 -8.89 -9.92 7.89
N GLY A 53 -9.13 -8.76 7.26
CA GLY A 53 -10.45 -8.12 7.25
C GLY A 53 -11.51 -8.86 6.42
N THR A 54 -11.10 -9.57 5.36
CA THR A 54 -12.01 -10.21 4.40
C THR A 54 -11.91 -11.73 4.37
N GLY A 55 -10.79 -12.28 4.88
CA GLY A 55 -10.44 -13.70 4.73
C GLY A 55 -9.96 -14.07 3.32
N GLU A 56 -9.82 -13.11 2.40
CA GLU A 56 -9.31 -13.37 1.05
C GLU A 56 -7.88 -13.92 1.13
N VAL A 57 -7.62 -15.01 0.40
CA VAL A 57 -6.28 -15.57 0.21
C VAL A 57 -5.75 -15.12 -1.15
N VAL A 58 -4.71 -14.29 -1.14
CA VAL A 58 -3.93 -13.91 -2.32
C VAL A 58 -2.74 -14.88 -2.42
N THR A 59 -2.85 -15.87 -3.31
CA THR A 59 -1.84 -16.92 -3.45
C THR A 59 -0.51 -16.36 -3.96
N TYR A 60 0.62 -17.01 -3.67
CA TYR A 60 1.95 -16.49 -4.07
C TYR A 60 2.17 -16.34 -5.59
N GLN A 61 1.40 -17.04 -6.44
CA GLN A 61 1.47 -16.88 -7.89
C GLN A 61 0.49 -15.83 -8.44
N ASP A 62 -0.26 -15.15 -7.56
CA ASP A 62 -1.23 -14.14 -7.97
C ASP A 62 -0.50 -12.91 -8.54
N ALA A 63 -0.88 -12.53 -9.77
CA ALA A 63 -0.27 -11.40 -10.48
C ALA A 63 -0.54 -10.03 -9.81
N ARG A 64 -1.45 -9.99 -8.83
CA ARG A 64 -1.75 -8.81 -8.01
C ARG A 64 -0.70 -8.54 -6.93
N ILE A 65 0.22 -9.47 -6.70
CA ILE A 65 1.30 -9.29 -5.71
C ILE A 65 2.46 -8.49 -6.32
N HIS A 66 2.92 -7.50 -5.57
CA HIS A 66 4.05 -6.66 -5.93
C HIS A 66 5.01 -6.49 -4.74
N ASP A 67 6.28 -6.22 -5.01
CA ASP A 67 7.21 -5.82 -3.96
C ASP A 67 6.93 -4.37 -3.52
N SER A 68 6.89 -4.14 -2.21
CA SER A 68 6.80 -2.78 -1.68
C SER A 68 8.18 -2.11 -1.66
N PRO A 69 8.37 -0.97 -2.34
CA PRO A 69 9.65 -0.25 -2.35
C PRO A 69 10.11 0.24 -0.97
N ASP A 70 9.17 0.39 -0.02
CA ASP A 70 9.40 1.02 1.27
C ASP A 70 9.37 0.06 2.47
N GLY A 71 9.28 -1.24 2.18
CA GLY A 71 9.27 -2.32 3.15
C GLY A 71 7.99 -2.44 3.99
N GLN A 72 6.93 -1.69 3.67
CA GLN A 72 5.62 -1.80 4.33
C GLN A 72 4.64 -2.63 3.51
N TYR A 73 3.54 -3.05 4.14
CA TYR A 73 2.43 -3.62 3.41
C TYR A 73 1.53 -2.51 2.88
N HIS A 74 1.15 -2.60 1.61
CA HIS A 74 0.12 -1.74 1.04
C HIS A 74 -0.95 -2.58 0.39
N TRP A 75 -2.20 -2.26 0.69
CA TRP A 75 -3.34 -2.99 0.18
C TRP A 75 -4.21 -2.04 -0.63
N CYS A 76 -4.39 -2.40 -1.90
CA CYS A 76 -5.33 -1.75 -2.79
C CYS A 76 -6.59 -2.59 -2.84
N SER A 77 -7.72 -2.00 -2.45
CA SER A 77 -9.02 -2.65 -2.44
C SER A 77 -10.03 -1.79 -3.17
N VAL A 78 -11.12 -2.39 -3.65
CA VAL A 78 -12.13 -1.66 -4.42
C VAL A 78 -12.65 -0.48 -3.61
N ALA A 79 -12.52 0.72 -4.18
CA ALA A 79 -12.90 1.98 -3.56
C ALA A 79 -12.19 2.27 -2.23
N GLY A 80 -11.06 1.61 -1.97
CA GLY A 80 -10.31 1.73 -0.72
C GLY A 80 -11.01 1.10 0.48
N ALA A 81 -12.09 0.33 0.28
CA ALA A 81 -12.89 -0.23 1.36
C ALA A 81 -12.17 -1.38 2.09
N ASP A 82 -12.31 -1.44 3.41
CA ASP A 82 -11.66 -2.44 4.28
C ASP A 82 -12.26 -3.85 4.19
N ASP A 83 -13.38 -4.00 3.49
CA ASP A 83 -14.17 -5.24 3.39
C ASP A 83 -14.39 -5.71 1.93
N SER A 84 -13.64 -5.17 0.98
CA SER A 84 -13.80 -5.45 -0.44
C SER A 84 -12.66 -6.27 -1.04
N ARG A 85 -12.82 -6.69 -2.32
CA ARG A 85 -11.83 -7.51 -3.00
C ARG A 85 -10.49 -6.77 -3.16
N THR A 86 -9.40 -7.53 -3.13
CA THR A 86 -8.06 -7.03 -3.44
C THR A 86 -7.89 -6.71 -4.92
N ILE A 87 -7.38 -5.51 -5.21
CA ILE A 87 -6.91 -5.10 -6.54
C ILE A 87 -5.42 -5.44 -6.68
N CYS A 88 -4.60 -4.97 -5.73
CA CYS A 88 -3.17 -5.24 -5.65
C CYS A 88 -2.74 -5.37 -4.19
N LEU A 89 -1.69 -6.14 -3.93
CA LEU A 89 -1.07 -6.30 -2.63
C LEU A 89 0.44 -6.08 -2.76
N PHE A 90 0.95 -5.03 -2.13
CA PHE A 90 2.38 -4.76 -2.05
C PHE A 90 2.91 -5.33 -0.74
N VAL A 91 3.92 -6.20 -0.82
CA VAL A 91 4.48 -6.92 0.32
C VAL A 91 5.94 -6.53 0.53
N PRO A 92 6.44 -6.47 1.78
CA PRO A 92 7.86 -6.24 2.04
C PRO A 92 8.72 -7.31 1.35
N PRO A 93 9.81 -6.94 0.67
CA PRO A 93 10.69 -7.90 0.01
C PRO A 93 11.29 -8.88 1.04
N ARG A 94 11.39 -10.16 0.65
CA ARG A 94 11.88 -11.25 1.53
C ARG A 94 13.39 -11.19 1.80
N SER A 95 14.13 -10.43 1.01
CA SER A 95 15.58 -10.21 1.14
C SER A 95 15.96 -8.87 0.53
N TYR A 96 16.89 -8.16 1.18
CA TYR A 96 17.63 -7.03 0.61
C TYR A 96 19.04 -7.47 0.22
#